data_AF-A0A9E2B5J2-F1
#
_entry.id   AF-A0A9E2B5J2-F1
#
_cell.length_a   1.000
_cell.length_b   1.000
_cell.length_c   1.000
_cell.angle_alpha   90.00
_cell.angle_beta   90.00
_cell.angle_gamma   90.00
#
_symmetry.space_group_name_H-M   'P 1'
#
loop_
_entity.id
_entity.type
_entity.pdbx_description
1 polymer ?
#
loop_
_entity_poly.entity_id
_entity_poly.type
_entity_poly.pdbx_seq_one_letter_code
_entity_poly.pdbx_strand_id
1 'polypeptide(L)'
;MRQELSMTQAKIIYTYTDEAPALATHSLLPVIEAFTRAAGVTVETRDISLAARIIANFPDNLTDEQKQSDALSELGNLAKTPEANIIKLPNISASIPQLKDAIAELQSQGYDIPDYPEEAGSAAEKDIQSRYAKVLGSAVNPVLREGNSDRRVADAVKQYAKKHPHRLGEWSADCRSHVAHMSDGDFYGSEQSVMMDAAGDVRIEYVANNGDVQVLKQAVAVQKDEVIDCTRMSKSALRQFFAEQVADARTQGVLLSLHLKATMMKISDPIMFGHAVETYFADLFTKHASTFDELGVDARNGFGDVVEKIAELPAAKKAEIEAEIQAIYDNGPAMAMVDSDRGITNLHVPNDIIIDASMPAALRSSGQMWGPEGKLADTKFMIPDRCYAGIYSAVVDFCKANGAFDVTTMGNVANVGLMAQKAEEYGSHDKTFEAPGSGSIRVVSGAGTTLMEQPVEEGDIWRMCQTKDLPIRDWVKLAVNRARATGNPAVFWLDEN
;
A
#
# COMPACT_ATOMS: atom_id res chain seq x y z
N MET A 1 8.30 44.94 -35.93
CA MET A 1 8.72 44.37 -34.63
C MET A 1 8.07 43.01 -34.48
N ARG A 2 8.79 41.93 -34.82
CA ARG A 2 8.43 40.59 -34.34
C ARG A 2 8.88 40.58 -32.88
N GLN A 3 7.95 40.38 -31.95
CA GLN A 3 8.30 40.07 -30.57
C GLN A 3 9.16 38.81 -30.60
N GLU A 4 10.43 38.94 -30.19
CA GLU A 4 11.21 37.82 -29.69
C GLU A 4 10.48 37.30 -28.45
N LEU A 5 9.57 36.34 -28.66
CA LEU A 5 9.29 35.35 -27.64
C LEU A 5 10.62 34.68 -27.37
N SER A 6 11.24 35.01 -26.23
CA SER A 6 12.22 34.15 -25.59
C SER A 6 11.64 32.74 -25.60
N MET A 7 12.11 31.89 -26.51
CA MET A 7 11.74 30.48 -26.52
C MET A 7 12.39 29.87 -25.29
N THR A 8 11.70 29.89 -24.15
CA THR A 8 12.02 29.01 -23.04
C THR A 8 12.05 27.60 -23.60
N GLN A 9 13.24 27.03 -23.63
CA GLN A 9 13.48 25.69 -24.14
C GLN A 9 12.56 24.71 -23.38
N ALA A 10 11.68 24.02 -24.08
CA ALA A 10 10.76 23.08 -23.45
C ALA A 10 11.58 22.00 -22.73
N LYS A 11 11.25 21.75 -21.45
CA LYS A 11 11.99 20.84 -20.58
C LYS A 11 11.13 19.65 -20.21
N ILE A 12 11.70 18.46 -20.28
CA ILE A 12 11.13 17.23 -19.74
C ILE A 12 11.99 16.79 -18.56
N ILE A 13 11.37 16.49 -17.43
CA ILE A 13 12.05 15.83 -16.32
C ILE A 13 11.84 14.32 -16.45
N TYR A 14 12.92 13.55 -16.48
CA TYR A 14 12.90 12.10 -16.52
C TYR A 14 13.36 11.56 -15.17
N THR A 15 12.51 10.80 -14.48
CA THR A 15 12.89 10.28 -13.16
C THR A 15 13.86 9.11 -13.29
N TYR A 16 14.99 9.18 -12.59
CA TYR A 16 15.83 8.01 -12.31
C TYR A 16 15.29 7.33 -11.05
N THR A 17 15.11 6.01 -11.10
CA THR A 17 14.43 5.24 -10.07
C THR A 17 15.26 4.02 -9.65
N ASP A 18 14.62 2.87 -9.43
CA ASP A 18 15.20 1.68 -8.82
C ASP A 18 15.12 0.48 -9.77
N GLU A 19 15.89 -0.57 -9.47
CA GLU A 19 15.75 -1.92 -10.04
C GLU A 19 15.70 -1.94 -11.59
N ALA A 20 14.76 -2.70 -12.18
CA ALA A 20 14.66 -2.87 -13.62
C ALA A 20 14.40 -1.55 -14.38
N PRO A 21 13.50 -0.65 -13.94
CA PRO A 21 13.35 0.67 -14.55
C PRO A 21 14.63 1.51 -14.58
N ALA A 22 15.46 1.45 -13.53
CA ALA A 22 16.76 2.14 -13.52
C ALA A 22 17.70 1.57 -14.59
N LEU A 23 17.81 0.24 -14.69
CA LEU A 23 18.61 -0.43 -15.73
C LEU A 23 18.13 -0.07 -17.14
N ALA A 24 16.82 -0.05 -17.37
CA ALA A 24 16.24 0.35 -18.65
C ALA A 24 16.54 1.81 -18.99
N THR A 25 16.55 2.69 -17.98
CA THR A 25 16.87 4.12 -18.14
C THR A 25 18.29 4.32 -18.67
N HIS A 26 19.27 3.56 -18.18
CA HIS A 26 20.65 3.61 -18.69
C HIS A 26 20.75 3.35 -20.20
N SER A 27 19.90 2.46 -20.74
CA SER A 27 19.86 2.18 -22.17
C SER A 27 19.03 3.19 -22.97
N LEU A 28 17.86 3.58 -22.46
CA LEU A 28 16.86 4.29 -23.24
C LEU A 28 17.02 5.81 -23.18
N LEU A 29 17.44 6.36 -22.04
CA LEU A 29 17.55 7.80 -21.84
C LEU A 29 18.48 8.50 -22.87
N PRO A 30 19.68 7.96 -23.20
CA PRO A 30 20.54 8.59 -24.21
C PRO A 30 19.88 8.65 -25.60
N VAL A 31 19.04 7.67 -25.93
CA VAL A 31 18.27 7.66 -27.18
C VAL A 31 17.21 8.77 -27.12
N ILE A 32 16.46 8.88 -26.03
CA ILE A 32 15.45 9.95 -25.87
C ILE A 32 16.12 11.32 -26.01
N GLU A 33 17.20 11.58 -25.28
CA GLU A 33 17.95 12.83 -25.32
C GLU A 33 18.44 13.20 -26.72
N ALA A 34 18.95 12.22 -27.47
CA ALA A 34 19.42 12.44 -28.83
C ALA A 34 18.28 12.88 -29.77
N PHE A 35 17.12 12.23 -29.67
CA PHE A 35 15.95 12.53 -30.51
C PHE A 35 15.29 13.85 -30.13
N THR A 36 15.14 14.14 -28.83
CA THR A 36 14.48 15.38 -28.35
C THR A 36 15.32 16.62 -28.61
N ARG A 37 16.65 16.49 -28.64
CA ARG A 37 17.56 17.59 -28.98
C ARG A 37 17.29 18.15 -30.38
N ALA A 38 16.92 17.31 -31.34
CA ALA A 38 16.56 17.76 -32.69
C ALA A 38 15.31 18.67 -32.71
N ALA A 39 14.45 18.56 -31.69
CA ALA A 39 13.27 19.40 -31.51
C ALA A 39 13.50 20.57 -30.53
N GLY A 40 14.74 20.77 -30.06
CA GLY A 40 15.04 21.81 -29.06
C GLY A 40 14.43 21.52 -27.68
N VAL A 41 14.15 20.26 -27.35
CA VAL A 41 13.61 19.85 -26.04
C VAL A 41 14.74 19.29 -25.17
N THR A 42 14.94 19.89 -24.00
CA THR A 42 15.92 19.42 -23.01
C THR A 42 15.30 18.35 -22.13
N VAL A 43 16.03 17.27 -21.88
CA VAL A 43 15.65 16.25 -20.90
C VAL A 43 16.63 16.36 -19.73
N GLU A 44 16.11 16.51 -18.52
CA GLU A 44 16.90 16.52 -17.29
C GLU A 44 16.48 15.38 -16.39
N THR A 45 17.43 14.79 -15.68
CA THR A 45 17.13 13.74 -14.71
C THR A 45 16.84 14.31 -13.33
N ARG A 46 16.01 13.59 -12.57
CA ARG A 46 15.88 13.75 -11.12
C ARG A 46 15.90 12.37 -10.49
N ASP A 47 16.85 12.16 -9.59
CA ASP A 47 17.02 10.88 -8.90
C ASP A 47 16.07 10.81 -7.70
N ILE A 48 15.12 9.89 -7.79
CA ILE A 48 14.15 9.60 -6.74
C ILE A 48 14.23 8.14 -6.28
N SER A 49 15.36 7.48 -6.55
CA SER A 49 15.67 6.15 -6.04
C SER A 49 15.60 6.11 -4.51
N LEU A 50 15.45 4.92 -3.94
CA LEU A 50 15.49 4.71 -2.49
C LEU A 50 16.78 5.27 -1.90
N ALA A 51 17.93 4.91 -2.48
CA ALA A 51 19.25 5.38 -2.03
C ALA A 51 19.35 6.92 -2.04
N ALA A 52 18.99 7.57 -3.16
CA ALA A 52 19.06 9.03 -3.26
C ALA A 52 18.16 9.73 -2.22
N ARG A 53 16.96 9.19 -1.98
CA ARG A 53 16.05 9.75 -0.96
C ARG A 53 16.57 9.56 0.47
N ILE A 54 17.26 8.44 0.76
CA ILE A 54 17.95 8.26 2.05
C ILE A 54 19.04 9.33 2.19
N ILE A 55 19.94 9.43 1.22
CA ILE A 55 21.06 10.39 1.24
C ILE A 55 20.57 11.83 1.43
N ALA A 56 19.56 12.25 0.66
CA ALA A 56 19.00 13.60 0.75
C ALA A 56 18.38 13.92 2.11
N ASN A 57 17.89 12.90 2.84
CA ASN A 57 17.32 13.07 4.17
C ASN A 57 18.35 12.92 5.29
N PHE A 58 19.60 12.51 5.01
CA PHE A 58 20.69 12.38 5.99
C PHE A 58 22.00 13.09 5.56
N PRO A 59 21.98 14.41 5.28
CA PRO A 59 23.17 15.12 4.78
C PRO A 59 24.21 15.46 5.86
N ASP A 60 23.86 15.33 7.14
CA ASP A 60 24.59 15.98 8.25
C ASP A 60 26.03 15.45 8.43
N ASN A 61 26.23 14.15 8.20
CA ASN A 61 27.53 13.48 8.36
C ASN A 61 28.17 13.10 7.01
N LEU A 62 27.62 13.60 5.90
CA LEU A 62 28.13 13.29 4.56
C LEU A 62 29.14 14.34 4.10
N THR A 63 30.12 13.92 3.29
CA THR A 63 30.99 14.88 2.60
C THR A 63 30.21 15.68 1.56
N ASP A 64 30.75 16.81 1.11
CA ASP A 64 30.08 17.64 0.10
C ASP A 64 29.91 16.90 -1.24
N GLU A 65 30.79 15.96 -1.57
CA GLU A 65 30.70 15.09 -2.74
C GLU A 65 29.64 13.97 -2.58
N GLN A 66 29.38 13.54 -1.35
CA GLN A 66 28.38 12.50 -1.06
C GLN A 66 26.95 13.06 -0.99
N LYS A 67 26.80 14.34 -0.61
CA LYS A 67 25.48 14.99 -0.52
C LYS A 67 24.77 15.01 -1.87
N GLN A 68 23.48 14.73 -1.84
CA GLN A 68 22.58 14.83 -2.99
C GLN A 68 21.47 15.82 -2.69
N SER A 69 20.95 16.48 -3.73
CA SER A 69 19.80 17.38 -3.55
C SER A 69 18.53 16.57 -3.27
N ASP A 70 17.59 17.19 -2.54
CA ASP A 70 16.26 16.62 -2.34
C ASP A 70 15.40 16.78 -3.61
N ALA A 71 15.70 15.94 -4.60
CA ALA A 71 15.04 15.91 -5.88
C ALA A 71 13.53 15.62 -5.78
N LEU A 72 13.08 14.90 -4.74
CA LEU A 72 11.66 14.63 -4.53
C LEU A 72 10.92 15.92 -4.12
N SER A 73 11.48 16.70 -3.21
CA SER A 73 10.93 18.01 -2.84
C SER A 73 10.96 18.99 -4.03
N GLU A 74 12.05 19.01 -4.82
CA GLU A 74 12.11 19.80 -6.06
C GLU A 74 10.98 19.44 -7.03
N LEU A 75 10.78 18.15 -7.29
CA LEU A 75 9.73 17.65 -8.17
C LEU A 75 8.32 17.94 -7.63
N GLY A 76 8.12 17.88 -6.31
CA GLY A 76 6.85 18.24 -5.68
C GLY A 76 6.49 19.72 -5.85
N ASN A 77 7.49 20.60 -5.84
CA ASN A 77 7.29 22.01 -6.17
C ASN A 77 7.02 22.21 -7.66
N LEU A 78 7.78 21.52 -8.53
CA LEU A 78 7.58 21.58 -9.97
C LEU A 78 6.16 21.12 -10.37
N ALA A 79 5.66 20.02 -9.78
CA ALA A 79 4.33 19.48 -10.08
C ALA A 79 3.17 20.47 -9.83
N LYS A 80 3.43 21.55 -9.10
CA LYS A 80 2.47 22.63 -8.80
C LYS A 80 2.59 23.83 -9.74
N THR A 81 3.48 23.78 -10.73
CA THR A 81 3.65 24.84 -11.73
C THR A 81 3.10 24.43 -13.10
N PRO A 82 2.62 25.39 -13.92
CA PRO A 82 2.11 25.10 -15.26
C PRO A 82 3.15 24.49 -16.22
N GLU A 83 4.44 24.69 -15.95
CA GLU A 83 5.56 24.23 -16.78
C GLU A 83 5.93 22.77 -16.51
N ALA A 84 5.31 22.11 -15.53
CA ALA A 84 5.61 20.74 -15.16
C ALA A 84 5.40 19.77 -16.33
N ASN A 85 6.48 19.10 -16.73
CA ASN A 85 6.43 18.00 -17.69
C ASN A 85 7.35 16.88 -17.19
N ILE A 86 6.76 15.90 -16.52
CA ILE A 86 7.48 14.87 -15.76
C ILE A 86 7.13 13.50 -16.35
N ILE A 87 8.15 12.76 -16.79
CA ILE A 87 8.06 11.34 -17.11
C ILE A 87 8.46 10.56 -15.85
N LYS A 88 7.47 9.98 -15.18
CA LYS A 88 7.63 9.21 -13.94
C LYS A 88 7.67 7.71 -14.23
N LEU A 89 8.80 7.07 -13.91
CA LEU A 89 8.99 5.61 -13.99
C LEU A 89 8.61 4.94 -12.67
N PRO A 90 8.31 3.63 -12.62
CA PRO A 90 8.12 2.91 -11.36
C PRO A 90 9.33 3.03 -10.43
N ASN A 91 9.08 3.11 -9.12
CA ASN A 91 10.09 3.22 -8.06
C ASN A 91 9.68 2.39 -6.84
N ILE A 92 10.64 2.06 -5.97
CA ILE A 92 10.40 1.30 -4.74
C ILE A 92 9.56 2.12 -3.76
N SER A 93 8.51 1.50 -3.22
CA SER A 93 7.84 1.93 -1.98
C SER A 93 8.36 1.08 -0.84
N ALA A 94 9.38 1.57 -0.15
CA ALA A 94 10.26 0.72 0.65
C ALA A 94 9.57 0.17 1.90
N SER A 95 9.71 -1.14 2.08
CA SER A 95 9.48 -1.80 3.37
C SER A 95 10.63 -1.54 4.35
N ILE A 96 10.45 -1.89 5.63
CA ILE A 96 11.54 -1.80 6.63
C ILE A 96 12.73 -2.68 6.23
N PRO A 97 12.56 -3.97 5.84
CA PRO A 97 13.69 -4.78 5.38
C PRO A 97 14.45 -4.16 4.20
N GLN A 98 13.74 -3.70 3.16
CA GLN A 98 14.37 -3.05 2.01
C GLN A 98 15.09 -1.75 2.39
N LEU A 99 14.55 -1.00 3.36
CA LEU A 99 15.22 0.19 3.88
C LEU A 99 16.54 -0.20 4.57
N LYS A 100 16.53 -1.20 5.44
CA LYS A 100 17.73 -1.69 6.14
C LYS A 100 18.80 -2.17 5.17
N ASP A 101 18.41 -2.95 4.15
CA ASP A 101 19.33 -3.40 3.11
C ASP A 101 19.98 -2.23 2.36
N ALA A 102 19.18 -1.22 1.99
CA ALA A 102 19.68 -0.01 1.33
C ALA A 102 20.61 0.81 2.24
N ILE A 103 20.31 0.90 3.54
CA ILE A 103 21.19 1.55 4.53
C ILE A 103 22.52 0.81 4.62
N ALA A 104 22.49 -0.51 4.80
CA ALA A 104 23.68 -1.33 4.89
C ALA A 104 24.55 -1.25 3.62
N GLU A 105 23.92 -1.26 2.44
CA GLU A 105 24.63 -1.06 1.17
C GLU A 105 25.31 0.31 1.11
N LEU A 106 24.61 1.39 1.46
CA LEU A 106 25.17 2.74 1.48
C LEU A 106 26.32 2.89 2.50
N GLN A 107 26.17 2.34 3.70
CA GLN A 107 27.23 2.32 4.72
C GLN A 107 28.47 1.57 4.23
N SER A 108 28.29 0.45 3.52
CA SER A 108 29.41 -0.30 2.91
C SER A 108 30.17 0.52 1.85
N GLN A 109 29.51 1.52 1.26
CA GLN A 109 30.09 2.46 0.29
C GLN A 109 30.68 3.73 0.96
N GLY A 110 30.67 3.80 2.30
CA GLY A 110 31.28 4.89 3.07
C GLY A 110 30.36 6.07 3.36
N TYR A 111 29.04 5.95 3.20
CA TYR A 111 28.08 6.95 3.65
C TYR A 111 27.85 6.79 5.16
N ASP A 112 28.21 7.81 5.95
CA ASP A 112 27.98 7.84 7.41
C ASP A 112 26.51 8.19 7.74
N ILE A 113 25.61 7.26 7.43
CA ILE A 113 24.18 7.34 7.73
C ILE A 113 23.82 6.40 8.89
N PRO A 114 22.92 6.82 9.80
CA PRO A 114 22.57 6.02 10.96
C PRO A 114 21.78 4.76 10.56
N ASP A 115 21.86 3.71 11.39
CA ASP A 115 20.95 2.57 11.26
C ASP A 115 19.50 2.99 11.51
N TYR A 116 18.56 2.18 11.00
CA TYR A 116 17.14 2.35 11.34
C TYR A 116 16.87 1.76 12.73
N PRO A 117 16.53 2.57 13.76
CA PRO A 117 16.20 2.04 15.07
C PRO A 117 14.78 1.47 15.02
N GLU A 118 14.61 0.18 15.33
CA GLU A 118 13.28 -0.45 15.38
C GLU A 118 12.48 0.08 16.56
N GLU A 119 13.13 0.17 17.73
CA GLU A 119 12.58 0.79 18.93
C GLU A 119 13.31 2.09 19.23
N ALA A 120 12.58 3.21 19.29
CA ALA A 120 13.16 4.51 19.58
C ALA A 120 12.92 4.93 21.04
N GLY A 121 13.91 4.65 21.90
CA GLY A 121 13.88 5.01 23.33
C GLY A 121 14.31 6.46 23.59
N SER A 122 15.17 7.01 22.74
CA SER A 122 15.76 8.35 22.89
C SER A 122 15.18 9.37 21.91
N ALA A 123 15.39 10.66 22.20
CA ALA A 123 15.00 11.74 21.29
C ALA A 123 15.77 11.69 19.95
N ALA A 124 17.02 11.23 19.97
CA ALA A 124 17.83 11.09 18.76
C ALA A 124 17.31 9.96 17.86
N GLU A 125 16.98 8.80 18.43
CA GLU A 125 16.37 7.69 17.67
C GLU A 125 15.01 8.08 17.09
N LYS A 126 14.20 8.85 17.84
CA LYS A 126 12.91 9.36 17.34
C LYS A 126 13.08 10.32 16.18
N ASP A 127 14.10 11.18 16.20
CA ASP A 127 14.44 12.04 15.05
C ASP A 127 14.83 11.20 13.82
N ILE A 128 15.71 10.21 14.00
CA ILE A 128 16.14 9.28 12.94
C ILE A 128 14.94 8.54 12.35
N GLN A 129 14.06 7.96 13.18
CA GLN A 129 12.83 7.31 12.70
C GLN A 129 11.96 8.29 11.90
N SER A 130 11.80 9.54 12.38
CA SER A 130 10.97 10.54 11.70
C SER A 130 11.50 10.90 10.31
N ARG A 131 12.82 10.91 10.13
CA ARG A 131 13.49 11.16 8.84
C ARG A 131 13.32 9.97 7.91
N TYR A 132 13.54 8.75 8.38
CA TYR A 132 13.28 7.54 7.59
C TYR A 132 11.79 7.36 7.24
N ALA A 133 10.87 7.82 8.10
CA ALA A 133 9.44 7.78 7.83
C ALA A 133 9.01 8.61 6.60
N LYS A 134 9.84 9.56 6.15
CA LYS A 134 9.66 10.31 4.89
C LYS A 134 10.09 9.53 3.65
N VAL A 135 10.88 8.46 3.84
CA VAL A 135 11.44 7.62 2.78
C VAL A 135 10.68 6.29 2.66
N LEU A 136 10.17 5.78 3.79
CA LEU A 136 9.39 4.54 3.88
C LEU A 136 8.05 4.60 3.14
N GLY A 137 7.63 3.44 2.65
CA GLY A 137 6.37 3.24 1.93
C GLY A 137 6.27 4.07 0.64
N SER A 138 5.04 4.38 0.24
CA SER A 138 4.77 5.17 -0.97
C SER A 138 5.06 6.67 -0.75
N ALA A 139 6.33 7.04 -0.56
CA ALA A 139 6.75 8.43 -0.34
C ALA A 139 6.66 9.33 -1.59
N VAL A 140 6.89 8.76 -2.78
CA VAL A 140 7.01 9.55 -4.03
C VAL A 140 5.65 9.93 -4.62
N ASN A 141 4.76 8.95 -4.80
CA ASN A 141 3.49 9.16 -5.50
C ASN A 141 2.63 10.29 -4.89
N PRO A 142 2.47 10.39 -3.55
CA PRO A 142 1.66 11.43 -2.93
C PRO A 142 2.23 12.84 -3.10
N VAL A 143 3.51 12.98 -3.45
CA VAL A 143 4.16 14.27 -3.72
C VAL A 143 3.97 14.69 -5.17
N LEU A 144 3.99 13.74 -6.12
CA LEU A 144 3.91 14.03 -7.56
C LEU A 144 2.49 14.08 -8.12
N ARG A 145 1.52 13.45 -7.44
CA ARG A 145 0.12 13.36 -7.90
C ARG A 145 -0.68 14.60 -7.48
N GLU A 146 -0.37 15.73 -8.11
CA GLU A 146 -1.10 17.00 -7.95
C GLU A 146 -2.26 17.16 -8.97
N GLY A 147 -2.69 16.04 -9.56
CA GLY A 147 -3.82 15.95 -10.48
C GLY A 147 -4.43 14.55 -10.48
N ASN A 148 -5.63 14.41 -11.06
CA ASN A 148 -6.35 13.14 -11.13
C ASN A 148 -5.83 12.23 -12.25
N SER A 149 -6.20 10.94 -12.18
CA SER A 149 -5.66 9.91 -13.07
C SER A 149 -6.54 9.69 -14.31
N ASP A 150 -6.01 9.79 -15.52
CA ASP A 150 -6.57 9.17 -16.75
C ASP A 150 -5.71 7.94 -17.11
N ARG A 151 -6.17 6.74 -16.75
CA ARG A 151 -5.48 5.48 -17.05
C ARG A 151 -6.27 4.64 -18.02
N ARG A 152 -5.63 4.21 -19.10
CA ARG A 152 -6.26 3.46 -20.18
C ARG A 152 -5.23 2.76 -21.04
N VAL A 153 -5.65 1.67 -21.68
CA VAL A 153 -4.86 1.02 -22.72
C VAL A 153 -4.84 1.87 -23.99
N ALA A 154 -3.70 1.96 -24.66
CA ALA A 154 -3.62 2.57 -25.99
C ALA A 154 -4.18 1.60 -27.05
N ASP A 155 -4.82 2.13 -28.10
CA ASP A 155 -5.47 1.31 -29.13
C ASP A 155 -4.49 0.33 -29.80
N ALA A 156 -3.27 0.77 -30.10
CA ALA A 156 -2.24 -0.08 -30.67
C ALA A 156 -1.91 -1.28 -29.77
N VAL A 157 -1.84 -1.08 -28.45
CA VAL A 157 -1.58 -2.15 -27.47
C VAL A 157 -2.77 -3.10 -27.40
N LYS A 158 -4.02 -2.59 -27.43
CA LYS A 158 -5.22 -3.43 -27.45
C LYS A 158 -5.31 -4.26 -28.73
N GLN A 159 -5.02 -3.67 -29.89
CA GLN A 159 -4.99 -4.40 -31.17
C GLN A 159 -3.88 -5.45 -31.21
N TYR A 160 -2.71 -5.15 -30.63
CA TYR A 160 -1.64 -6.13 -30.48
C TYR A 160 -2.09 -7.31 -29.63
N ALA A 161 -2.71 -7.08 -28.46
CA ALA A 161 -3.21 -8.14 -27.60
C ALA A 161 -4.28 -9.01 -28.28
N LYS A 162 -5.13 -8.43 -29.14
CA LYS A 162 -6.11 -9.20 -29.93
C LYS A 162 -5.43 -10.13 -30.95
N LYS A 163 -4.36 -9.68 -31.60
CA LYS A 163 -3.59 -10.47 -32.57
C LYS A 163 -2.66 -11.49 -31.92
N HIS A 164 -2.21 -11.19 -30.71
CA HIS A 164 -1.28 -12.00 -29.92
C HIS A 164 -1.87 -12.22 -28.52
N PRO A 165 -2.96 -13.01 -28.41
CA PRO A 165 -3.64 -13.20 -27.14
C PRO A 165 -2.72 -13.86 -26.13
N HIS A 166 -2.57 -13.22 -24.98
CA HIS A 166 -1.87 -13.81 -23.84
C HIS A 166 -2.73 -14.90 -23.19
N ARG A 167 -2.09 -15.85 -22.53
CA ARG A 167 -2.79 -16.95 -21.85
C ARG A 167 -3.59 -16.44 -20.66
N LEU A 168 -4.83 -16.88 -20.58
CA LEU A 168 -5.72 -16.82 -19.43
C LEU A 168 -6.06 -18.26 -19.05
N GLY A 169 -5.98 -18.60 -17.78
CA GLY A 169 -6.31 -19.93 -17.27
C GLY A 169 -7.80 -20.21 -17.41
N GLU A 170 -8.15 -21.48 -17.68
CA GLU A 170 -9.55 -21.91 -17.80
C GLU A 170 -10.25 -21.82 -16.45
N TRP A 171 -11.51 -21.38 -16.45
CA TRP A 171 -12.33 -21.32 -15.25
C TRP A 171 -13.37 -22.43 -15.27
N SER A 172 -13.48 -23.13 -14.14
CA SER A 172 -14.52 -24.14 -13.90
C SER A 172 -15.63 -23.56 -13.03
N ALA A 173 -16.88 -23.95 -13.31
CA ALA A 173 -18.01 -23.65 -12.44
C ALA A 173 -17.87 -24.35 -11.07
N ASP A 174 -17.13 -25.45 -10.99
CA ASP A 174 -16.82 -26.17 -9.75
C ASP A 174 -15.64 -25.56 -8.97
N CYS A 175 -15.05 -24.46 -9.46
CA CYS A 175 -13.95 -23.76 -8.78
C CYS A 175 -14.40 -23.33 -7.38
N ARG A 176 -13.59 -23.68 -6.39
CA ARG A 176 -13.86 -23.44 -4.97
C ARG A 176 -13.24 -22.15 -4.47
N SER A 177 -12.45 -21.47 -5.30
CA SER A 177 -11.85 -20.19 -4.94
C SER A 177 -12.90 -19.13 -4.69
N HIS A 178 -12.70 -18.31 -3.67
CA HIS A 178 -13.65 -17.27 -3.29
C HIS A 178 -12.95 -16.21 -2.45
N VAL A 179 -13.49 -14.99 -2.48
CA VAL A 179 -13.06 -13.93 -1.57
C VAL A 179 -13.75 -14.14 -0.23
N ALA A 180 -12.99 -13.96 0.85
CA ALA A 180 -13.51 -13.90 2.21
C ALA A 180 -13.20 -12.52 2.79
N HIS A 181 -14.22 -11.86 3.32
CA HIS A 181 -14.13 -10.57 3.99
C HIS A 181 -14.97 -10.58 5.26
N MET A 182 -14.76 -9.60 6.14
CA MET A 182 -15.53 -9.45 7.37
C MET A 182 -17.00 -9.11 7.06
N SER A 183 -17.90 -9.42 7.99
CA SER A 183 -19.33 -9.08 7.89
C SER A 183 -19.73 -7.90 8.76
N ASP A 184 -18.91 -7.54 9.74
CA ASP A 184 -19.05 -6.40 10.64
C ASP A 184 -17.69 -6.09 11.31
N GLY A 185 -17.56 -4.93 11.95
CA GLY A 185 -16.38 -4.54 12.71
C GLY A 185 -15.17 -4.16 11.86
N ASP A 186 -15.36 -3.95 10.56
CA ASP A 186 -14.34 -3.45 9.63
C ASP A 186 -14.49 -1.94 9.37
N PHE A 187 -13.62 -1.39 8.52
CA PHE A 187 -13.67 0.04 8.23
C PHE A 187 -14.98 0.42 7.53
N TYR A 188 -15.43 -0.41 6.59
CA TYR A 188 -16.71 -0.22 5.91
C TYR A 188 -17.89 -0.08 6.90
N GLY A 189 -17.98 -0.97 7.88
CA GLY A 189 -19.13 -1.03 8.78
C GLY A 189 -19.21 0.08 9.83
N SER A 190 -18.15 0.88 10.00
CA SER A 190 -18.06 1.90 11.05
C SER A 190 -17.79 3.31 10.52
N GLU A 191 -17.79 3.50 9.20
CA GLU A 191 -17.48 4.79 8.61
C GLU A 191 -18.51 5.87 8.97
N GLN A 192 -18.00 7.05 9.32
CA GLN A 192 -18.75 8.29 9.42
C GLN A 192 -18.08 9.32 8.52
N SER A 193 -18.85 10.19 7.88
CA SER A 193 -18.33 11.25 7.01
C SER A 193 -19.07 12.55 7.21
N VAL A 194 -18.35 13.68 7.12
CA VAL A 194 -18.91 15.02 7.16
C VAL A 194 -18.26 15.91 6.10
N MET A 195 -19.02 16.88 5.60
CA MET A 195 -18.53 17.96 4.76
C MET A 195 -18.31 19.21 5.60
N MET A 196 -17.14 19.84 5.45
CA MET A 196 -16.75 20.98 6.27
C MET A 196 -17.39 22.29 5.78
N ASP A 197 -18.16 22.97 6.63
CA ASP A 197 -18.82 24.24 6.28
C ASP A 197 -17.84 25.41 6.08
N ALA A 198 -16.67 25.35 6.72
CA ALA A 198 -15.64 26.38 6.72
C ALA A 198 -14.24 25.78 6.87
N ALA A 199 -13.23 26.53 6.40
CA ALA A 199 -11.83 26.18 6.62
C ALA A 199 -11.43 26.38 8.09
N GLY A 200 -10.48 25.57 8.56
CA GLY A 200 -9.97 25.63 9.93
C GLY A 200 -9.11 24.42 10.25
N ASP A 201 -9.04 24.08 11.53
CA ASP A 201 -8.39 22.86 12.01
C ASP A 201 -9.39 21.98 12.76
N VAL A 202 -9.21 20.67 12.63
CA VAL A 202 -9.81 19.67 13.52
C VAL A 202 -8.74 19.02 14.38
N ARG A 203 -9.10 18.61 15.60
CA ARG A 203 -8.27 17.85 16.52
C ARG A 203 -8.78 16.42 16.60
N ILE A 204 -7.86 15.46 16.70
CA ILE A 204 -8.19 14.05 16.94
C ILE A 204 -7.79 13.71 18.37
N GLU A 205 -8.74 13.23 19.17
CA GLU A 205 -8.52 12.90 20.58
C GLU A 205 -9.15 11.55 20.95
N TYR A 206 -8.46 10.80 21.80
CA TYR A 206 -8.99 9.63 22.49
C TYR A 206 -9.53 10.06 23.85
N VAL A 207 -10.73 9.61 24.17
CA VAL A 207 -11.41 9.81 25.45
C VAL A 207 -11.62 8.45 26.09
N ALA A 208 -10.89 8.18 27.16
CA ALA A 208 -11.00 6.93 27.91
C ALA A 208 -12.34 6.85 28.65
N ASN A 209 -12.77 5.64 29.01
CA ASN A 209 -14.00 5.41 29.77
C ASN A 209 -14.05 6.12 31.14
N ASN A 210 -12.90 6.48 31.70
CA ASN A 210 -12.80 7.26 32.95
C ASN A 210 -12.88 8.78 32.73
N GLY A 211 -12.99 9.24 31.48
CA GLY A 211 -13.05 10.64 31.08
C GLY A 211 -11.70 11.30 30.77
N ASP A 212 -10.57 10.59 30.93
CA ASP A 212 -9.26 11.12 30.57
C ASP A 212 -9.16 11.33 29.05
N VAL A 213 -8.57 12.46 28.66
CA VAL A 213 -8.42 12.85 27.25
C VAL A 213 -6.96 12.83 26.84
N GLN A 214 -6.64 12.05 25.82
CA GLN A 214 -5.35 12.02 25.15
C GLN A 214 -5.49 12.58 23.73
N VAL A 215 -4.76 13.65 23.43
CA VAL A 215 -4.71 14.18 22.06
C VAL A 215 -3.84 13.26 21.21
N LEU A 216 -4.43 12.64 20.19
CA LEU A 216 -3.71 11.81 19.21
C LEU A 216 -3.09 12.68 18.10
N LYS A 217 -3.80 13.74 17.69
CA LYS A 217 -3.31 14.72 16.73
C LYS A 217 -3.87 16.10 17.01
N GLN A 218 -2.98 17.05 17.29
CA GLN A 218 -3.35 18.39 17.75
C GLN A 218 -4.11 19.21 16.69
N ALA A 219 -3.69 19.14 15.44
CA ALA A 219 -4.28 19.91 14.35
C ALA A 219 -4.20 19.14 13.03
N VAL A 220 -5.33 19.10 12.32
CA VAL A 220 -5.44 18.71 10.93
C VAL A 220 -6.14 19.84 10.20
N ALA A 221 -5.40 20.49 9.30
CA ALA A 221 -5.96 21.55 8.48
C ALA A 221 -7.02 21.00 7.52
N VAL A 222 -8.17 21.66 7.51
CA VAL A 222 -9.31 21.36 6.64
C VAL A 222 -9.76 22.61 5.88
N GLN A 223 -10.24 22.42 4.67
CA GLN A 223 -10.75 23.46 3.80
C GLN A 223 -12.27 23.53 3.88
N LYS A 224 -12.83 24.67 3.45
CA LYS A 224 -14.26 24.75 3.18
C LYS A 224 -14.62 23.73 2.09
N ASP A 225 -15.76 23.05 2.28
CA ASP A 225 -16.31 22.02 1.40
C ASP A 225 -15.43 20.76 1.27
N GLU A 226 -14.40 20.60 2.12
CA GLU A 226 -13.62 19.36 2.21
C GLU A 226 -14.46 18.26 2.87
N VAL A 227 -14.41 17.07 2.31
CA VAL A 227 -15.00 15.86 2.91
C VAL A 227 -13.94 15.23 3.81
N ILE A 228 -14.32 14.97 5.06
CA ILE A 228 -13.52 14.19 6.00
C ILE A 228 -14.35 13.01 6.50
N ASP A 229 -13.70 11.88 6.69
CA ASP A 229 -14.31 10.65 7.16
C ASP A 229 -13.45 10.05 8.27
N CYS A 230 -14.08 9.32 9.19
CA CYS A 230 -13.37 8.50 10.15
C CYS A 230 -14.03 7.12 10.28
N THR A 231 -13.20 6.13 10.61
CA THR A 231 -13.64 4.75 10.68
C THR A 231 -12.70 3.93 11.57
N ARG A 232 -13.11 2.73 11.97
CA ARG A 232 -12.27 1.78 12.70
C ARG A 232 -12.34 0.34 12.16
N MET A 233 -11.28 -0.40 12.40
CA MET A 233 -11.21 -1.85 12.31
C MET A 233 -11.11 -2.41 13.72
N SER A 234 -12.07 -3.26 14.11
CA SER A 234 -12.08 -3.92 15.40
C SER A 234 -11.05 -5.04 15.43
N LYS A 235 -10.09 -4.98 16.37
CA LYS A 235 -9.08 -6.02 16.54
C LYS A 235 -9.70 -7.37 16.88
N SER A 236 -10.69 -7.37 17.78
CA SER A 236 -11.37 -8.59 18.20
C SER A 236 -12.14 -9.24 17.03
N ALA A 237 -12.92 -8.47 16.29
CA ALA A 237 -13.64 -8.96 15.11
C ALA A 237 -12.69 -9.44 13.99
N LEU A 238 -11.60 -8.72 13.75
CA LEU A 238 -10.59 -9.10 12.74
C LEU A 238 -9.91 -10.43 13.08
N ARG A 239 -9.49 -10.61 14.34
CA ARG A 239 -8.87 -11.88 14.80
C ARG A 239 -9.86 -13.03 14.75
N GLN A 240 -11.11 -12.79 15.13
CA GLN A 240 -12.18 -13.79 15.00
C GLN A 240 -12.36 -14.19 13.53
N PHE A 241 -12.46 -13.22 12.62
CA PHE A 241 -12.55 -13.47 11.18
C PHE A 241 -11.39 -14.34 10.69
N PHE A 242 -10.14 -13.99 11.02
CA PHE A 242 -8.98 -14.79 10.61
C PHE A 242 -9.05 -16.22 11.15
N ALA A 243 -9.40 -16.42 12.42
CA ALA A 243 -9.50 -17.75 13.02
C ALA A 243 -10.57 -18.61 12.31
N GLU A 244 -11.74 -18.02 12.03
CA GLU A 244 -12.82 -18.67 11.29
C GLU A 244 -12.38 -19.03 9.87
N GLN A 245 -11.69 -18.12 9.16
CA GLN A 245 -11.23 -18.37 7.79
C GLN A 245 -10.12 -19.43 7.71
N VAL A 246 -9.22 -19.49 8.70
CA VAL A 246 -8.21 -20.56 8.82
C VAL A 246 -8.90 -21.92 8.99
N ALA A 247 -9.86 -22.02 9.90
CA ALA A 247 -10.60 -23.26 10.16
C ALA A 247 -11.45 -23.70 8.95
N ASP A 248 -12.11 -22.75 8.30
CA ASP A 248 -12.93 -23.02 7.12
C ASP A 248 -12.08 -23.42 5.91
N ALA A 249 -10.95 -22.74 5.64
CA ALA A 249 -10.03 -23.15 4.56
C ALA A 249 -9.51 -24.58 4.76
N ARG A 250 -9.23 -24.98 6.02
CA ARG A 250 -8.81 -26.35 6.35
C ARG A 250 -9.92 -27.35 6.10
N THR A 251 -11.13 -27.04 6.55
CA THR A 251 -12.33 -27.90 6.36
C THR A 251 -12.64 -28.07 4.89
N GLN A 252 -12.50 -27.00 4.12
CA GLN A 252 -12.69 -27.01 2.69
C GLN A 252 -11.51 -27.69 1.96
N GLY A 253 -10.28 -27.63 2.47
CA GLY A 253 -9.12 -28.13 1.74
C GLY A 253 -8.80 -27.25 0.53
N VAL A 254 -8.92 -25.93 0.68
CA VAL A 254 -8.45 -24.92 -0.28
C VAL A 254 -7.25 -24.18 0.30
N LEU A 255 -6.42 -23.56 -0.54
CA LEU A 255 -5.33 -22.73 -0.07
C LEU A 255 -5.87 -21.53 0.71
N LEU A 256 -5.16 -21.12 1.76
CA LEU A 256 -5.39 -19.86 2.45
C LEU A 256 -4.45 -18.79 1.90
N SER A 257 -4.97 -17.59 1.66
CA SER A 257 -4.19 -16.43 1.24
C SER A 257 -4.74 -15.14 1.85
N LEU A 258 -3.86 -14.17 2.09
CA LEU A 258 -4.13 -12.84 2.59
C LEU A 258 -3.66 -11.82 1.55
N HIS A 259 -4.55 -10.88 1.21
CA HIS A 259 -4.31 -9.85 0.21
C HIS A 259 -4.50 -8.47 0.81
N LEU A 260 -3.39 -7.80 1.10
CA LEU A 260 -3.34 -6.45 1.67
C LEU A 260 -2.45 -5.54 0.82
N LYS A 261 -2.24 -4.29 1.27
CA LYS A 261 -1.38 -3.30 0.60
C LYS A 261 -0.39 -2.65 1.57
N ALA A 262 0.33 -3.48 2.33
CA ALA A 262 1.20 -3.08 3.43
C ALA A 262 2.29 -2.03 3.09
N THR A 263 2.81 -2.01 1.85
CA THR A 263 3.78 -0.97 1.42
C THR A 263 3.16 0.42 1.33
N MET A 264 1.89 0.51 0.90
CA MET A 264 1.19 1.78 0.73
C MET A 264 0.52 2.18 2.04
N MET A 265 -0.25 1.27 2.61
CA MET A 265 -0.97 1.46 3.88
C MET A 265 -0.07 1.16 5.07
N LYS A 266 1.00 1.95 5.20
CA LYS A 266 2.15 1.69 6.07
C LYS A 266 1.87 1.58 7.58
N ILE A 267 0.65 1.87 8.03
CA ILE A 267 0.24 1.75 9.44
C ILE A 267 -0.81 0.63 9.59
N SER A 268 -1.97 0.76 8.94
CA SER A 268 -3.09 -0.17 9.11
C SER A 268 -2.76 -1.60 8.68
N ASP A 269 -2.17 -1.76 7.50
CA ASP A 269 -2.06 -3.07 6.87
C ASP A 269 -0.97 -3.95 7.52
N PRO A 270 0.19 -3.42 7.96
CA PRO A 270 1.10 -4.19 8.80
C PRO A 270 0.48 -4.68 10.11
N ILE A 271 -0.40 -3.90 10.76
CA ILE A 271 -1.12 -4.32 11.98
C ILE A 271 -2.07 -5.48 11.64
N MET A 272 -2.87 -5.34 10.57
CA MET A 272 -3.76 -6.41 10.12
C MET A 272 -2.99 -7.67 9.72
N PHE A 273 -1.84 -7.52 9.06
CA PHE A 273 -0.96 -8.63 8.68
C PHE A 273 -0.41 -9.35 9.91
N GLY A 274 0.08 -8.61 10.91
CA GLY A 274 0.55 -9.18 12.17
C GLY A 274 -0.53 -9.99 12.88
N HIS A 275 -1.76 -9.49 12.92
CA HIS A 275 -2.88 -10.27 13.47
C HIS A 275 -3.19 -11.54 12.68
N ALA A 276 -3.01 -11.56 11.36
CA ALA A 276 -3.15 -12.78 10.58
C ALA A 276 -2.05 -13.81 10.90
N VAL A 277 -0.79 -13.35 11.03
CA VAL A 277 0.36 -14.19 11.44
C VAL A 277 0.13 -14.79 12.83
N GLU A 278 -0.15 -13.94 13.82
CA GLU A 278 -0.42 -14.37 15.19
C GLU A 278 -1.62 -15.32 15.29
N THR A 279 -2.64 -15.14 14.45
CA THR A 279 -3.83 -16.00 14.47
C THR A 279 -3.55 -17.36 13.82
N TYR A 280 -2.81 -17.39 12.71
CA TYR A 280 -2.42 -18.64 12.05
C TYR A 280 -1.48 -19.48 12.95
N PHE A 281 -0.56 -18.82 13.66
CA PHE A 281 0.43 -19.45 14.54
C PHE A 281 0.08 -19.28 16.04
N ALA A 282 -1.20 -19.21 16.39
CA ALA A 282 -1.65 -18.83 17.75
C ALA A 282 -1.03 -19.69 18.86
N ASP A 283 -0.96 -21.01 18.66
CA ASP A 283 -0.36 -21.93 19.64
C ASP A 283 1.15 -21.66 19.82
N LEU A 284 1.86 -21.32 18.74
CA LEU A 284 3.29 -21.00 18.77
C LEU A 284 3.56 -19.72 19.56
N PHE A 285 2.84 -18.65 19.22
CA PHE A 285 2.98 -17.35 19.89
C PHE A 285 2.57 -17.43 21.37
N THR A 286 1.54 -18.22 21.69
CA THR A 286 1.13 -18.43 23.09
C THR A 286 2.19 -19.20 23.87
N LYS A 287 2.76 -20.26 23.29
CA LYS A 287 3.72 -21.13 23.98
C LYS A 287 5.08 -20.46 24.19
N HIS A 288 5.57 -19.69 23.22
CA HIS A 288 6.90 -19.07 23.25
C HIS A 288 6.86 -17.55 23.44
N ALA A 289 5.77 -17.00 23.96
CA ALA A 289 5.57 -15.55 24.14
C ALA A 289 6.80 -14.86 24.77
N SER A 290 7.29 -15.34 25.91
CA SER A 290 8.46 -14.74 26.58
C SER A 290 9.74 -14.79 25.73
N THR A 291 9.94 -15.88 24.96
CA THR A 291 11.10 -16.01 24.07
C THR A 291 10.98 -15.06 22.88
N PHE A 292 9.79 -14.91 22.31
CA PHE A 292 9.55 -13.98 21.21
C PHE A 292 9.67 -12.52 21.66
N ASP A 293 9.20 -12.18 22.87
CA ASP A 293 9.39 -10.87 23.48
C ASP A 293 10.89 -10.56 23.71
N GLU A 294 11.66 -11.52 24.25
CA GLU A 294 13.11 -11.37 24.47
C GLU A 294 13.90 -11.18 23.17
N LEU A 295 13.46 -11.82 22.09
CA LEU A 295 14.05 -11.68 20.75
C LEU A 295 13.54 -10.43 20.01
N GLY A 296 12.54 -9.73 20.55
CA GLY A 296 11.89 -8.59 19.91
C GLY A 296 11.13 -8.95 18.63
N VAL A 297 10.57 -10.15 18.53
CA VAL A 297 9.79 -10.60 17.35
C VAL A 297 8.62 -9.65 17.08
N ASP A 298 8.48 -9.19 15.83
CA ASP A 298 7.38 -8.35 15.38
C ASP A 298 6.62 -9.02 14.22
N ALA A 299 5.44 -9.56 14.54
CA ALA A 299 4.57 -10.18 13.55
C ALA A 299 4.10 -9.23 12.44
N ARG A 300 4.18 -7.90 12.64
CA ARG A 300 3.88 -6.88 11.61
C ARG A 300 4.89 -6.89 10.48
N ASN A 301 6.10 -7.39 10.72
CA ASN A 301 7.12 -7.64 9.70
C ASN A 301 6.95 -9.00 9.00
N GLY A 302 5.97 -9.79 9.45
CA GLY A 302 5.61 -11.10 8.92
C GLY A 302 6.31 -12.26 9.60
N PHE A 303 5.95 -13.48 9.20
CA PHE A 303 6.49 -14.71 9.78
C PHE A 303 7.98 -14.90 9.49
N GLY A 304 8.52 -14.23 8.47
CA GLY A 304 9.95 -14.19 8.20
C GLY A 304 10.76 -13.62 9.37
N ASP A 305 10.21 -12.64 10.10
CA ASP A 305 10.84 -12.03 11.28
C ASP A 305 11.02 -13.06 12.42
N VAL A 306 10.03 -13.95 12.60
CA VAL A 306 10.14 -15.09 13.52
C VAL A 306 11.28 -16.00 13.09
N VAL A 307 11.33 -16.39 11.81
CA VAL A 307 12.34 -17.31 11.27
C VAL A 307 13.76 -16.74 11.40
N GLU A 308 13.93 -15.44 11.17
CA GLU A 308 15.20 -14.74 11.33
C GLU A 308 15.65 -14.72 12.79
N LYS A 309 14.78 -14.26 13.71
CA LYS A 309 15.14 -14.08 15.12
C LYS A 309 15.37 -15.38 15.87
N ILE A 310 14.65 -16.46 15.54
CA ILE A 310 14.90 -17.76 16.18
C ILE A 310 16.26 -18.36 15.76
N ALA A 311 16.92 -17.85 14.72
CA ALA A 311 18.26 -18.27 14.34
C ALA A 311 19.32 -17.90 15.39
N GLU A 312 19.04 -16.92 16.24
CA GLU A 312 19.91 -16.49 17.35
C GLU A 312 19.83 -17.43 18.57
N LEU A 313 18.82 -18.29 18.62
CA LEU A 313 18.59 -19.19 19.75
C LEU A 313 19.57 -20.37 19.78
N PRO A 314 19.80 -20.97 20.97
CA PRO A 314 20.49 -22.25 21.07
C PRO A 314 19.82 -23.32 20.21
N ALA A 315 20.64 -24.16 19.56
CA ALA A 315 20.17 -25.14 18.57
C ALA A 315 19.01 -26.03 19.05
N ALA A 316 19.00 -26.44 20.33
CA ALA A 316 17.92 -27.24 20.89
C ALA A 316 16.58 -26.49 20.96
N LYS A 317 16.61 -25.21 21.35
CA LYS A 317 15.40 -24.37 21.44
C LYS A 317 14.89 -23.99 20.06
N LYS A 318 15.81 -23.67 19.13
CA LYS A 318 15.48 -23.46 17.72
C LYS A 318 14.78 -24.69 17.11
N ALA A 319 15.34 -25.89 17.31
CA ALA A 319 14.76 -27.12 16.78
C ALA A 319 13.39 -27.45 17.39
N GLU A 320 13.16 -27.12 18.67
CA GLU A 320 11.83 -27.24 19.29
C GLU A 320 10.81 -26.36 18.57
N ILE A 321 11.13 -25.08 18.37
CA ILE A 321 10.26 -24.11 17.70
C ILE A 321 10.02 -24.49 16.23
N GLU A 322 11.05 -24.89 15.49
CA GLU A 322 10.93 -25.34 14.09
C GLU A 322 10.03 -26.58 13.95
N ALA A 323 10.11 -27.53 14.88
CA ALA A 323 9.24 -28.70 14.88
C ALA A 323 7.77 -28.34 15.12
N GLU A 324 7.49 -27.35 15.96
CA GLU A 324 6.13 -26.85 16.20
C GLU A 324 5.58 -26.07 15.01
N ILE A 325 6.42 -25.26 14.36
CA ILE A 325 6.07 -24.59 13.11
C ILE A 325 5.65 -25.63 12.06
N GLN A 326 6.43 -26.69 11.89
CA GLN A 326 6.08 -27.77 10.96
C GLN A 326 4.78 -28.46 11.36
N ALA A 327 4.57 -28.74 12.65
CA ALA A 327 3.32 -29.34 13.13
C ALA A 327 2.10 -28.43 12.87
N ILE A 328 2.26 -27.10 12.95
CA ILE A 328 1.19 -26.15 12.61
C ILE A 328 0.88 -26.21 11.11
N TYR A 329 1.89 -26.28 10.24
CA TYR A 329 1.66 -26.46 8.81
C TYR A 329 0.98 -27.79 8.48
N ASP A 330 1.40 -28.90 9.10
CA ASP A 330 0.84 -30.23 8.88
C ASP A 330 -0.62 -30.33 9.35
N ASN A 331 -0.99 -29.55 10.37
CA ASN A 331 -2.34 -29.52 10.93
C ASN A 331 -3.18 -28.33 10.46
N GLY A 332 -2.62 -27.35 9.75
CA GLY A 332 -3.32 -26.16 9.27
C GLY A 332 -3.91 -26.34 7.86
N PRO A 333 -4.61 -25.32 7.33
CA PRO A 333 -4.82 -25.25 5.89
C PRO A 333 -3.49 -25.02 5.16
N ALA A 334 -3.34 -25.58 3.97
CA ALA A 334 -2.21 -25.22 3.12
C ALA A 334 -2.25 -23.72 2.77
N MET A 335 -1.10 -23.06 2.75
CA MET A 335 -0.98 -21.63 2.48
C MET A 335 -0.54 -21.38 1.04
N ALA A 336 -0.99 -20.28 0.46
CA ALA A 336 -0.43 -19.79 -0.79
C ALA A 336 1.07 -19.46 -0.62
N MET A 337 1.85 -19.76 -1.64
CA MET A 337 3.31 -19.61 -1.67
C MET A 337 3.71 -18.45 -2.57
N VAL A 338 4.69 -17.68 -2.11
CA VAL A 338 5.44 -16.73 -2.93
C VAL A 338 6.52 -17.47 -3.72
N ASP A 339 7.22 -18.38 -3.04
CA ASP A 339 8.23 -19.27 -3.62
C ASP A 339 8.17 -20.63 -2.90
N SER A 340 7.58 -21.63 -3.56
CA SER A 340 7.41 -22.97 -3.00
C SER A 340 8.72 -23.73 -2.79
N ASP A 341 9.72 -23.52 -3.66
CA ASP A 341 11.00 -24.21 -3.59
C ASP A 341 11.83 -23.74 -2.39
N ARG A 342 11.64 -22.48 -1.99
CA ARG A 342 12.29 -21.86 -0.83
C ARG A 342 11.43 -21.86 0.43
N GLY A 343 10.20 -22.38 0.37
CA GLY A 343 9.27 -22.40 1.50
C GLY A 343 8.72 -21.02 1.89
N ILE A 344 8.82 -20.01 1.00
CA ILE A 344 8.33 -18.66 1.29
C ILE A 344 6.82 -18.61 1.07
N THR A 345 6.10 -18.50 2.18
CA THR A 345 4.62 -18.44 2.20
C THR A 345 4.10 -17.01 2.05
N ASN A 346 2.80 -16.87 1.79
CA ASN A 346 2.10 -15.60 1.77
C ASN A 346 2.19 -14.80 3.08
N LEU A 347 2.40 -15.45 4.23
CA LEU A 347 2.58 -14.79 5.52
C LEU A 347 4.05 -14.47 5.86
N HIS A 348 5.02 -14.76 4.98
CA HIS A 348 6.44 -14.51 5.27
C HIS A 348 6.77 -13.02 5.34
N VAL A 349 6.43 -12.25 4.31
CA VAL A 349 6.72 -10.80 4.24
C VAL A 349 5.45 -10.05 3.79
N PRO A 350 5.01 -8.99 4.51
CA PRO A 350 3.78 -8.26 4.22
C PRO A 350 3.64 -7.70 2.80
N ASN A 351 4.77 -7.55 2.10
CA ASN A 351 4.86 -6.86 0.84
C ASN A 351 5.04 -7.79 -0.37
N ASP A 352 5.15 -9.10 -0.16
CA ASP A 352 5.31 -10.06 -1.24
C ASP A 352 3.98 -10.25 -2.01
N ILE A 353 2.85 -10.21 -1.31
CA ILE A 353 1.51 -10.36 -1.90
C ILE A 353 0.71 -9.07 -1.73
N ILE A 354 0.75 -8.24 -2.78
CA ILE A 354 0.07 -6.94 -2.81
C ILE A 354 -1.25 -7.09 -3.57
N ILE A 355 -2.38 -6.73 -2.94
CA ILE A 355 -3.74 -7.02 -3.41
C ILE A 355 -4.00 -6.63 -4.87
N ASP A 356 -3.55 -5.45 -5.31
CA ASP A 356 -3.83 -4.92 -6.66
C ASP A 356 -3.02 -5.61 -7.77
N ALA A 357 -1.97 -6.37 -7.42
CA ALA A 357 -1.22 -7.21 -8.35
C ALA A 357 -1.58 -8.70 -8.20
N SER A 358 -1.68 -9.17 -6.96
CA SER A 358 -1.91 -10.57 -6.62
C SER A 358 -3.31 -11.05 -6.99
N MET A 359 -4.36 -10.27 -6.75
CA MET A 359 -5.73 -10.67 -7.11
C MET A 359 -5.89 -10.80 -8.63
N PRO A 360 -5.49 -9.83 -9.48
CA PRO A 360 -5.51 -10.03 -10.93
C PRO A 360 -4.66 -11.22 -11.41
N ALA A 361 -3.51 -11.49 -10.77
CA ALA A 361 -2.66 -12.63 -11.13
C ALA A 361 -3.34 -13.98 -10.83
N ALA A 362 -3.99 -14.11 -9.66
CA ALA A 362 -4.76 -15.30 -9.30
C ALA A 362 -5.97 -15.47 -10.22
N LEU A 363 -6.74 -14.40 -10.46
CA LEU A 363 -7.92 -14.41 -11.34
C LEU A 363 -7.57 -14.81 -12.77
N ARG A 364 -6.43 -14.33 -13.27
CA ARG A 364 -5.88 -14.74 -14.57
C ARG A 364 -5.47 -16.20 -14.60
N SER A 365 -5.09 -16.77 -13.47
CA SER A 365 -4.59 -18.15 -13.34
C SER A 365 -5.69 -19.06 -12.82
N SER A 366 -6.86 -19.04 -13.46
CA SER A 366 -8.01 -19.90 -13.10
C SER A 366 -8.61 -19.64 -11.71
N GLY A 367 -8.31 -18.50 -11.09
CA GLY A 367 -8.68 -18.24 -9.70
C GLY A 367 -7.80 -19.01 -8.72
N GLN A 368 -6.57 -19.36 -9.08
CA GLN A 368 -5.71 -20.23 -8.28
C GLN A 368 -4.40 -19.53 -7.90
N MET A 369 -3.78 -20.00 -6.81
CA MET A 369 -2.43 -19.61 -6.38
C MET A 369 -1.55 -20.85 -6.23
N TRP A 370 -0.23 -20.63 -6.19
CA TRP A 370 0.73 -21.70 -5.98
C TRP A 370 0.68 -22.19 -4.54
N GLY A 371 0.55 -23.50 -4.34
CA GLY A 371 0.62 -24.15 -3.03
C GLY A 371 2.01 -24.74 -2.73
N PRO A 372 2.18 -25.38 -1.56
CA PRO A 372 3.47 -25.94 -1.12
C PRO A 372 4.08 -26.98 -2.06
N GLU A 373 3.24 -27.70 -2.83
CA GLU A 373 3.70 -28.67 -3.82
C GLU A 373 4.19 -28.05 -5.14
N GLY A 374 4.28 -26.72 -5.25
CA GLY A 374 4.64 -26.05 -6.49
C GLY A 374 3.59 -26.26 -7.59
N LYS A 375 2.30 -26.28 -7.23
CA LYS A 375 1.16 -26.41 -8.15
C LYS A 375 0.09 -25.37 -7.84
N LEU A 376 -0.64 -24.96 -8.88
CA LEU A 376 -1.83 -24.13 -8.72
C LEU A 376 -2.95 -24.91 -8.04
N ALA A 377 -3.64 -24.28 -7.09
CA ALA A 377 -4.81 -24.83 -6.43
C ALA A 377 -5.84 -23.74 -6.08
N ASP A 378 -7.10 -24.15 -5.93
CA ASP A 378 -8.18 -23.26 -5.52
C ASP A 378 -7.87 -22.62 -4.17
N THR A 379 -8.26 -21.36 -4.01
CA THR A 379 -7.76 -20.49 -2.93
C THR A 379 -8.86 -19.64 -2.33
N LYS A 380 -8.90 -19.57 -1.00
CA LYS A 380 -9.64 -18.56 -0.24
C LYS A 380 -8.79 -17.29 -0.15
N PHE A 381 -9.29 -16.21 -0.74
CA PHE A 381 -8.65 -14.90 -0.77
C PHE A 381 -9.18 -14.04 0.38
N MET A 382 -8.45 -13.98 1.50
CA MET A 382 -8.82 -13.10 2.61
C MET A 382 -8.50 -11.64 2.25
N ILE A 383 -9.55 -10.83 2.19
CA ILE A 383 -9.52 -9.37 2.05
C ILE A 383 -10.39 -8.86 3.19
N PRO A 384 -9.84 -8.55 4.39
CA PRO A 384 -10.64 -8.37 5.59
C PRO A 384 -11.73 -7.29 5.46
N ASP A 385 -11.36 -6.14 4.91
CA ASP A 385 -12.26 -4.99 4.79
C ASP A 385 -13.18 -5.05 3.57
N ARG A 386 -14.46 -4.72 3.76
CA ARG A 386 -15.49 -4.80 2.71
C ARG A 386 -15.41 -3.74 1.63
N CYS A 387 -14.77 -2.58 1.85
CA CYS A 387 -14.81 -1.44 0.92
C CYS A 387 -14.44 -1.84 -0.52
N TYR A 388 -13.49 -2.77 -0.67
CA TYR A 388 -13.02 -3.23 -1.98
C TYR A 388 -13.04 -4.76 -2.16
N ALA A 389 -13.45 -5.55 -1.17
CA ALA A 389 -13.48 -7.00 -1.33
C ALA A 389 -14.54 -7.44 -2.35
N GLY A 390 -15.71 -6.78 -2.35
CA GLY A 390 -16.85 -7.15 -3.19
C GLY A 390 -16.57 -7.10 -4.70
N ILE A 391 -15.72 -6.17 -5.15
CA ILE A 391 -15.36 -6.06 -6.58
C ILE A 391 -14.59 -7.30 -7.06
N TYR A 392 -13.73 -7.88 -6.23
CA TYR A 392 -13.01 -9.10 -6.59
C TYR A 392 -13.93 -10.32 -6.53
N SER A 393 -14.82 -10.38 -5.54
CA SER A 393 -15.84 -11.44 -5.47
C SER A 393 -16.68 -11.47 -6.73
N ALA A 394 -17.14 -10.31 -7.20
CA ALA A 394 -17.93 -10.21 -8.43
C ALA A 394 -17.20 -10.74 -9.67
N VAL A 395 -15.88 -10.53 -9.77
CA VAL A 395 -15.07 -11.08 -10.87
C VAL A 395 -14.89 -12.60 -10.74
N VAL A 396 -14.66 -13.12 -9.53
CA VAL A 396 -14.61 -14.57 -9.28
C VAL A 396 -15.92 -15.22 -9.71
N ASP A 397 -17.05 -14.70 -9.24
CA ASP A 397 -18.37 -15.25 -9.53
C ASP A 397 -18.70 -15.16 -11.02
N PHE A 398 -18.34 -14.03 -11.66
CA PHE A 398 -18.49 -13.87 -13.10
C PHE A 398 -17.69 -14.92 -13.88
N CYS A 399 -16.43 -15.15 -13.53
CA CYS A 399 -15.59 -16.12 -14.23
C CYS A 399 -16.00 -17.57 -13.97
N LYS A 400 -16.51 -17.91 -12.78
CA LYS A 400 -17.13 -19.23 -12.54
C LYS A 400 -18.35 -19.47 -13.43
N ALA A 401 -19.19 -18.45 -13.59
CA ALA A 401 -20.42 -18.56 -14.38
C ALA A 401 -20.17 -18.51 -15.90
N ASN A 402 -19.18 -17.76 -16.36
CA ASN A 402 -19.00 -17.43 -17.79
C ASN A 402 -17.69 -17.96 -18.38
N GLY A 403 -16.83 -18.58 -17.57
CA GLY A 403 -15.47 -18.95 -17.98
C GLY A 403 -14.50 -17.76 -17.94
N ALA A 404 -13.28 -18.00 -18.43
CA ALA A 404 -12.25 -16.97 -18.55
C ALA A 404 -12.65 -15.87 -19.54
N PHE A 405 -12.13 -14.65 -19.36
CA PHE A 405 -12.25 -13.60 -20.37
C PHE A 405 -11.60 -14.04 -21.70
N ASP A 406 -12.09 -13.52 -22.82
CA ASP A 406 -11.48 -13.72 -24.13
C ASP A 406 -10.74 -12.46 -24.58
N VAL A 407 -9.40 -12.52 -24.62
CA VAL A 407 -8.52 -11.40 -24.99
C VAL A 407 -8.84 -10.86 -26.40
N THR A 408 -9.26 -11.74 -27.32
CA THR A 408 -9.47 -11.40 -28.73
C THR A 408 -10.73 -10.56 -28.94
N THR A 409 -11.75 -10.74 -28.08
CA THR A 409 -13.06 -10.11 -28.23
C THR A 409 -13.40 -9.12 -27.10
N MET A 410 -12.85 -9.30 -25.89
CA MET A 410 -13.20 -8.47 -24.73
C MET A 410 -12.99 -6.98 -25.01
N GLY A 411 -13.85 -6.15 -24.40
CA GLY A 411 -13.76 -4.70 -24.45
C GLY A 411 -12.55 -4.13 -23.69
N ASN A 412 -12.71 -2.90 -23.23
CA ASN A 412 -11.74 -2.20 -22.38
C ASN A 412 -12.50 -1.41 -21.32
N VAL A 413 -11.98 -1.42 -20.10
CA VAL A 413 -12.43 -0.55 -19.02
C VAL A 413 -11.30 0.43 -18.72
N ALA A 414 -11.49 1.69 -19.07
CA ALA A 414 -10.58 2.78 -18.69
C ALA A 414 -10.95 3.30 -17.30
N ASN A 415 -9.98 3.92 -16.61
CA ASN A 415 -10.17 4.45 -15.27
C ASN A 415 -9.90 5.96 -15.22
N VAL A 416 -10.87 6.72 -14.70
CA VAL A 416 -10.68 8.09 -14.25
C VAL A 416 -10.69 8.10 -12.73
N GLY A 417 -9.52 8.24 -12.12
CA GLY A 417 -9.33 8.05 -10.67
C GLY A 417 -9.13 9.37 -9.93
N LEU A 418 -9.86 9.54 -8.83
CA LEU A 418 -9.63 10.59 -7.84
C LEU A 418 -8.34 10.26 -7.07
N MET A 419 -7.36 11.17 -7.08
CA MET A 419 -6.09 10.95 -6.36
C MET A 419 -5.33 12.23 -6.01
N ALA A 420 -5.73 13.37 -6.58
CA ALA A 420 -5.01 14.61 -6.39
C ALA A 420 -4.95 15.01 -4.91
N GLN A 421 -3.82 15.57 -4.48
CA GLN A 421 -3.63 16.07 -3.11
C GLN A 421 -3.83 15.00 -2.01
N LYS A 422 -3.43 13.76 -2.31
CA LYS A 422 -3.52 12.62 -1.39
C LYS A 422 -4.96 12.32 -0.94
N ALA A 423 -5.90 12.35 -1.89
CA ALA A 423 -7.30 12.06 -1.62
C ALA A 423 -7.48 10.71 -0.91
N GLU A 424 -8.48 10.65 -0.02
CA GLU A 424 -8.95 9.42 0.63
C GLU A 424 -7.83 8.73 1.44
N GLU A 425 -7.72 7.41 1.38
CA GLU A 425 -6.80 6.62 2.21
C GLU A 425 -5.33 6.95 1.99
N TYR A 426 -4.94 7.42 0.79
CA TYR A 426 -3.55 7.78 0.48
C TYR A 426 -3.04 8.94 1.36
N GLY A 427 -3.96 9.74 1.92
CA GLY A 427 -3.67 10.81 2.84
C GLY A 427 -3.77 10.42 4.32
N SER A 428 -4.19 9.20 4.66
CA SER A 428 -4.62 8.84 6.02
C SER A 428 -3.50 8.44 6.99
N HIS A 429 -2.27 8.19 6.50
CA HIS A 429 -1.23 7.54 7.30
C HIS A 429 -0.87 8.30 8.59
N ASP A 430 -0.82 9.63 8.53
CA ASP A 430 -0.50 10.48 9.69
C ASP A 430 -1.71 10.75 10.60
N LYS A 431 -2.84 10.10 10.31
CA LYS A 431 -4.14 10.15 10.99
C LYS A 431 -4.68 8.73 11.24
N THR A 432 -3.82 7.72 11.18
CA THR A 432 -4.15 6.33 11.52
C THR A 432 -3.49 6.00 12.85
N PHE A 433 -4.27 5.48 13.80
CA PHE A 433 -3.83 5.20 15.15
C PHE A 433 -4.30 3.81 15.57
N GLU A 434 -3.43 3.09 16.27
CA GLU A 434 -3.85 1.96 17.09
C GLU A 434 -4.42 2.53 18.39
N ALA A 435 -5.66 2.17 18.71
CA ALA A 435 -6.38 2.72 19.86
C ALA A 435 -5.69 2.30 21.17
N PRO A 436 -5.39 3.25 22.07
CA PRO A 436 -4.59 2.98 23.28
C PRO A 436 -5.37 2.25 24.39
N GLY A 437 -6.69 2.08 24.24
CA GLY A 437 -7.54 1.49 25.26
C GLY A 437 -9.03 1.56 24.90
N SER A 438 -9.87 1.08 25.81
CA SER A 438 -11.33 1.17 25.68
C SER A 438 -11.85 2.58 25.98
N GLY A 439 -12.56 3.12 25.00
CA GLY A 439 -13.10 4.48 25.07
C GLY A 439 -13.67 4.90 23.72
N SER A 440 -13.36 6.13 23.31
CA SER A 440 -13.86 6.71 22.08
C SER A 440 -12.82 7.60 21.43
N ILE A 441 -12.66 7.53 20.11
CA ILE A 441 -11.85 8.49 19.35
C ILE A 441 -12.80 9.49 18.67
N ARG A 442 -12.52 10.77 18.88
CA ARG A 442 -13.33 11.90 18.42
C ARG A 442 -12.55 12.77 17.46
N VAL A 443 -13.26 13.27 16.44
CA VAL A 443 -12.82 14.38 15.60
C VAL A 443 -13.54 15.63 16.07
N VAL A 444 -12.79 16.60 16.59
CA VAL A 444 -13.33 17.80 17.23
C VAL A 444 -12.94 19.05 16.44
N SER A 445 -13.91 19.90 16.13
CA SER A 445 -13.65 21.18 15.44
C SER A 445 -12.88 22.16 16.32
N GLY A 446 -12.30 23.21 15.70
CA GLY A 446 -11.67 24.32 16.43
C GLY A 446 -12.60 25.04 17.43
N ALA A 447 -13.93 24.91 17.28
CA ALA A 447 -14.93 25.43 18.22
C ALA A 447 -15.23 24.48 19.40
N GLY A 448 -14.59 23.32 19.46
CA GLY A 448 -14.82 22.30 20.50
C GLY A 448 -16.04 21.40 20.24
N THR A 449 -16.62 21.43 19.04
CA THR A 449 -17.75 20.57 18.67
C THR A 449 -17.24 19.23 18.14
N THR A 450 -17.71 18.12 18.70
CA THR A 450 -17.47 16.78 18.14
C THR A 450 -18.20 16.65 16.81
N LEU A 451 -17.46 16.41 15.73
CA LEU A 451 -17.97 16.23 14.38
C LEU A 451 -18.30 14.76 14.10
N MET A 452 -17.39 13.87 14.52
CA MET A 452 -17.49 12.43 14.37
C MET A 452 -16.92 11.75 15.61
N GLU A 453 -17.47 10.60 15.98
CA GLU A 453 -17.10 9.86 17.19
C GLU A 453 -17.23 8.35 16.96
N GLN A 454 -16.18 7.62 17.30
CA GLN A 454 -16.13 6.17 17.14
C GLN A 454 -15.74 5.49 18.46
N PRO A 455 -16.59 4.62 19.04
CA PRO A 455 -16.17 3.76 20.15
C PRO A 455 -15.06 2.81 19.69
N VAL A 456 -14.04 2.62 20.53
CA VAL A 456 -12.86 1.79 20.26
C VAL A 456 -12.48 0.94 21.47
N GLU A 457 -11.83 -0.19 21.19
CA GLU A 457 -11.15 -1.03 22.18
C GLU A 457 -9.62 -0.97 21.98
N GLU A 458 -8.86 -1.44 22.96
CA GLU A 458 -7.39 -1.48 22.86
C GLU A 458 -6.93 -2.29 21.63
N GLY A 459 -6.10 -1.68 20.80
CA GLY A 459 -5.57 -2.31 19.59
C GLY A 459 -6.48 -2.22 18.37
N ASP A 460 -7.68 -1.64 18.47
CA ASP A 460 -8.48 -1.29 17.29
C ASP A 460 -7.69 -0.33 16.40
N ILE A 461 -7.80 -0.47 15.08
CA ILE A 461 -7.16 0.45 14.14
C ILE A 461 -8.19 1.53 13.80
N TRP A 462 -7.94 2.77 14.19
CA TRP A 462 -8.78 3.90 13.80
C TRP A 462 -8.07 4.72 12.73
N ARG A 463 -8.81 5.27 11.75
CA ARG A 463 -8.25 6.17 10.74
C ARG A 463 -9.20 7.30 10.39
N MET A 464 -8.63 8.40 9.90
CA MET A 464 -9.36 9.51 9.28
C MET A 464 -8.76 9.86 7.91
N CYS A 465 -9.63 10.04 6.90
CA CYS A 465 -9.23 10.46 5.56
C CYS A 465 -9.71 11.90 5.24
N GLN A 466 -9.20 12.43 4.13
CA GLN A 466 -9.48 13.79 3.67
C GLN A 466 -9.57 13.83 2.15
N THR A 467 -10.64 14.43 1.63
CA THR A 467 -10.85 14.61 0.20
C THR A 467 -11.35 16.02 -0.08
N LYS A 468 -10.51 16.81 -0.76
CA LYS A 468 -10.78 18.22 -1.04
C LYS A 468 -11.74 18.39 -2.21
N ASP A 469 -12.58 19.43 -2.14
CA ASP A 469 -13.55 19.78 -3.19
C ASP A 469 -12.89 20.02 -4.55
N LEU A 470 -11.75 20.71 -4.61
CA LEU A 470 -11.08 21.00 -5.88
C LEU A 470 -10.65 19.73 -6.64
N PRO A 471 -9.96 18.75 -6.02
CA PRO A 471 -9.75 17.41 -6.58
C PRO A 471 -11.03 16.71 -7.08
N ILE A 472 -12.14 16.77 -6.33
CA ILE A 472 -13.42 16.15 -6.73
C ILE A 472 -13.96 16.81 -8.00
N ARG A 473 -13.96 18.15 -8.06
CA ARG A 473 -14.42 18.90 -9.25
C ARG A 473 -13.59 18.57 -10.48
N ASP A 474 -12.27 18.51 -10.32
CA ASP A 474 -11.38 18.14 -11.42
C ASP A 474 -11.61 16.69 -11.88
N TRP A 475 -11.83 15.76 -10.94
CA TRP A 475 -12.12 14.37 -11.24
C TRP A 475 -13.41 14.21 -12.05
N VAL A 476 -14.50 14.88 -11.63
CA VAL A 476 -15.77 14.89 -12.38
C VAL A 476 -15.59 15.53 -13.75
N LYS A 477 -14.88 16.66 -13.85
CA LYS A 477 -14.56 17.31 -15.12
C LYS A 477 -13.79 16.37 -16.05
N LEU A 478 -12.78 15.67 -15.54
CA LEU A 478 -11.98 14.71 -16.29
C LEU A 478 -12.86 13.54 -16.78
N ALA A 479 -13.72 12.98 -15.93
CA ALA A 479 -14.64 11.91 -16.29
C ALA A 479 -15.56 12.30 -17.46
N VAL A 480 -16.20 13.48 -17.37
CA VAL A 480 -17.06 14.02 -18.44
C VAL A 480 -16.27 14.26 -19.72
N ASN A 481 -15.06 14.82 -19.63
CA ASN A 481 -14.19 15.03 -20.79
C ASN A 481 -13.84 13.71 -21.48
N ARG A 482 -13.51 12.66 -20.72
CA ARG A 482 -13.17 11.34 -21.27
C ARG A 482 -14.38 10.66 -21.90
N ALA A 483 -15.53 10.69 -21.24
CA ALA A 483 -16.78 10.15 -21.79
C ALA A 483 -17.13 10.83 -23.12
N ARG A 484 -17.08 12.18 -23.17
CA ARG A 484 -17.33 12.95 -24.40
C ARG A 484 -16.31 12.66 -25.50
N ALA A 485 -15.03 12.60 -25.17
CA ALA A 485 -13.97 12.38 -26.15
C ALA A 485 -13.99 10.97 -26.77
N THR A 486 -14.48 9.98 -26.03
CA THR A 486 -14.49 8.57 -26.47
C THR A 486 -15.86 8.09 -26.94
N GLY A 487 -16.94 8.75 -26.54
CA GLY A 487 -18.31 8.27 -26.74
C GLY A 487 -18.69 7.09 -25.82
N ASN A 488 -17.79 6.66 -24.93
CA ASN A 488 -18.06 5.56 -24.01
C ASN A 488 -18.90 6.02 -22.81
N PRO A 489 -19.79 5.16 -22.29
CA PRO A 489 -20.44 5.42 -21.01
C PRO A 489 -19.41 5.48 -19.88
N ALA A 490 -19.61 6.39 -18.94
CA ALA A 490 -18.83 6.48 -17.71
C ALA A 490 -19.73 6.09 -16.52
N VAL A 491 -19.21 5.26 -15.62
CA VAL A 491 -19.90 4.82 -14.41
C VAL A 491 -19.08 5.31 -13.22
N PHE A 492 -19.74 6.02 -12.31
CA PHE A 492 -19.17 6.39 -11.02
C PHE A 492 -19.42 5.24 -10.04
N TRP A 493 -18.34 4.70 -9.46
CA TRP A 493 -18.41 3.58 -8.54
C TRP A 493 -18.42 4.18 -7.14
N LEU A 494 -19.62 4.43 -6.63
CA LEU A 494 -19.87 5.02 -5.31
C LEU A 494 -20.90 4.13 -4.62
N ASP A 495 -20.55 3.61 -3.45
CA ASP A 495 -21.50 2.89 -2.60
C ASP A 495 -22.43 3.91 -1.92
N GLU A 496 -23.71 3.56 -1.77
CA GLU A 496 -24.71 4.43 -1.15
C GLU A 496 -24.88 4.22 0.35
N ASN A 497 -24.24 3.17 0.89
CA ASN A 497 -24.41 2.71 2.28
C ASN A 497 -23.51 3.43 3.29
#